data_AF-A0A946CE05-F1
#
_entry.id   AF-A0A946CE05-F1
#
_cell.length_a   1.000
_cell.length_b   1.000
_cell.length_c   1.000
_cell.angle_alpha   90.00
_cell.angle_beta   90.00
_cell.angle_gamma   90.00
#
_symmetry.space_group_name_H-M   'P 1'
#
loop_
_entity.id
_entity.type
_entity.pdbx_description
1 polymer ?
#
loop_
_entity_poly.entity_id
_entity_poly.type
_entity_poly.pdbx_seq_one_letter_code
_entity_poly.pdbx_strand_id
1 'polypeptide(L)'
;QLVVAEITEWEHAKAIPKGQLIEVLGWPGDPGVDVEAIVHQHGINATFPSHVVEAAKKIPMVIPEDEIARREDWRERDVITIDPKTAKDFDDAILVEKAENGWRLAVHIADVSYYVKPESVMDLEARERGNSTYLVDRVIPMLPEELSNGICSLVPQEDRLTKCVVIDFDVKGRIVETYFCDAVICTPRKYAYEEAQEILENLGKGGRLGNRIREAWDLASLLRKRRFDNGGLDLDMPEVSIVLDDKGVPTGYQREEYNESHQLIEEFMLVANEAVARMVKNSNRPTIYRVHEDPDPDKLKEFAELARSHGYEPGDLTNRRHIQNLINSAKGSLEEPAIKVGLLKSLKRACYTATPDGHYGLAKTDYCHFTSPIRRYADLVMHRSLQALLKNRPKEIDRTPDSKRCIEIAEHISGTERTSSDAETESRRMKMLEWLELSSRKEEPPVFDAIITEVRAMGLFMECTDILQRGLVKRAGFPEGRWFFENNADRFANSRGQTLQSGTRMKVVVDEIDRIGMKVDFKIIEVIGGASQKKGVRNFAKKKPAGKKGESARRKTVRKSVRKNARRRRK
;
A
#
# COMPACT_ATOMS: atom_id res chain seq x y z
N GLN A 1 2.03 36.42 2.65
CA GLN A 1 1.78 35.57 1.47
C GLN A 1 2.82 34.46 1.43
N LEU A 2 2.44 33.28 0.96
CA LEU A 2 3.35 32.23 0.54
C LEU A 2 3.81 32.54 -0.89
N VAL A 3 5.11 32.35 -1.14
CA VAL A 3 5.77 32.72 -2.40
C VAL A 3 6.77 31.64 -2.78
N VAL A 4 6.98 31.45 -4.08
CA VAL A 4 8.03 30.60 -4.64
C VAL A 4 9.17 31.51 -5.11
N ALA A 5 10.39 31.18 -4.71
CA ALA A 5 11.58 31.94 -5.08
C ALA A 5 12.67 31.03 -5.63
N GLU A 6 13.34 31.48 -6.69
CA GLU A 6 14.53 30.86 -7.26
C GLU A 6 15.77 31.42 -6.58
N ILE A 7 16.69 30.57 -6.13
CA ILE A 7 18.00 31.04 -5.67
C ILE A 7 18.84 31.32 -6.92
N THR A 8 19.25 32.58 -7.10
CA THR A 8 20.06 33.03 -8.25
C THR A 8 21.54 33.10 -7.92
N GLU A 9 21.90 33.30 -6.65
CA GLU A 9 23.28 33.45 -6.22
C GLU A 9 23.47 32.87 -4.80
N TRP A 10 24.39 31.92 -4.64
CA TRP A 10 24.81 31.42 -3.34
C TRP A 10 26.29 31.05 -3.35
N GLU A 11 27.15 32.04 -3.10
CA GLU A 11 28.60 31.91 -3.30
C GLU A 11 29.26 30.84 -2.41
N HIS A 12 28.82 30.72 -1.15
CA HIS A 12 29.31 29.72 -0.21
C HIS A 12 28.32 29.54 0.95
N ALA A 13 28.41 28.41 1.68
CA ALA A 13 27.45 28.01 2.71
C ALA A 13 27.16 29.02 3.84
N LYS A 14 28.05 30.00 4.08
CA LYS A 14 27.86 31.06 5.08
C LYS A 14 27.26 32.36 4.52
N ALA A 15 27.14 32.49 3.20
CA ALA A 15 26.54 33.67 2.58
C ALA A 15 25.01 33.56 2.67
N ILE A 16 24.35 34.71 2.78
CA ILE A 16 22.90 34.80 2.61
C ILE A 16 22.62 34.59 1.12
N PRO A 17 21.83 33.57 0.72
CA PRO A 17 21.48 33.36 -0.67
C PRO A 17 20.64 34.54 -1.19
N LYS A 18 20.89 34.96 -2.43
CA LYS A 18 20.02 35.88 -3.15
C LYS A 18 19.12 35.09 -4.08
N GLY A 19 17.93 35.62 -4.31
CA GLY A 19 16.95 34.98 -5.17
C GLY A 19 15.95 35.95 -5.76
N GLN A 20 15.20 35.46 -6.72
CA GLN A 20 14.10 36.18 -7.35
C GLN A 20 12.78 35.48 -7.06
N LEU A 21 11.73 36.27 -6.86
CA LEU A 21 10.38 35.75 -6.70
C LEU A 21 9.88 35.28 -8.07
N ILE A 22 9.50 34.02 -8.17
CA ILE A 22 8.94 33.42 -9.40
C ILE A 22 7.42 33.51 -9.37
N GLU A 23 6.82 33.29 -8.20
CA GLU A 23 5.37 33.13 -8.08
C GLU A 23 4.87 33.54 -6.69
N VAL A 24 3.65 34.09 -6.64
CA VAL A 24 2.93 34.38 -5.39
C VAL A 24 1.75 33.41 -5.31
N LEU A 25 1.78 32.50 -4.33
CA LEU A 25 0.77 31.45 -4.19
C LEU A 25 -0.52 31.96 -3.53
N GLY A 26 -0.41 32.90 -2.60
CA GLY A 26 -1.56 33.46 -1.88
C GLY A 26 -1.29 33.70 -0.38
N TRP A 27 -2.33 33.89 0.43
CA TRP A 27 -2.18 34.01 1.88
C TRP A 27 -2.23 32.65 2.58
N PRO A 28 -1.49 32.47 3.70
CA PRO A 28 -1.68 31.30 4.54
C PRO A 28 -3.15 31.18 4.99
N GLY A 29 -3.77 30.03 4.70
CA GLY A 29 -5.18 29.76 5.00
C GLY A 29 -6.15 30.06 3.87
N ASP A 30 -5.71 30.65 2.75
CA ASP A 30 -6.51 30.71 1.53
C ASP A 30 -6.74 29.28 1.00
N PRO A 31 -7.95 28.94 0.51
CA PRO A 31 -8.23 27.58 0.08
C PRO A 31 -7.33 27.13 -1.08
N GLY A 32 -6.73 25.94 -0.94
CA GLY A 32 -5.87 25.33 -1.95
C GLY A 32 -4.42 25.84 -1.97
N VAL A 33 -4.10 26.96 -1.32
CA VAL A 33 -2.73 27.51 -1.28
C VAL A 33 -1.78 26.61 -0.50
N ASP A 34 -2.29 25.92 0.52
CA ASP A 34 -1.54 24.97 1.32
C ASP A 34 -1.13 23.72 0.52
N VAL A 35 -2.04 23.17 -0.28
CA VAL A 35 -1.71 22.06 -1.19
C VAL A 35 -0.77 22.53 -2.30
N GLU A 36 -0.98 23.73 -2.86
CA GLU A 36 -0.08 24.28 -3.88
C GLU A 36 1.35 24.46 -3.35
N ALA A 37 1.50 24.92 -2.10
CA ALA A 37 2.80 25.01 -1.45
C ALA A 37 3.49 23.63 -1.34
N ILE A 38 2.74 22.56 -1.06
CA ILE A 38 3.26 21.18 -1.02
C ILE A 38 3.71 20.75 -2.43
N VAL A 39 2.93 21.04 -3.48
CA VAL A 39 3.29 20.75 -4.88
C VAL A 39 4.64 21.37 -5.23
N HIS A 40 4.84 22.66 -4.94
CA HIS A 40 6.11 23.34 -5.20
C HIS A 40 7.25 22.85 -4.32
N GLN A 41 7.00 22.57 -3.04
CA GLN A 41 8.00 22.06 -2.10
C GLN A 41 8.61 20.73 -2.57
N HIS A 42 7.79 19.88 -3.18
CA HIS A 42 8.20 18.59 -3.74
C HIS A 42 8.64 18.67 -5.20
N GLY A 43 8.60 19.85 -5.83
CA GLY A 43 9.01 20.04 -7.23
C GLY A 43 8.11 19.31 -8.23
N ILE A 44 6.82 19.15 -7.92
CA ILE A 44 5.86 18.45 -8.78
C ILE A 44 5.30 19.42 -9.81
N ASN A 45 5.36 19.04 -11.09
CA ASN A 45 4.84 19.86 -12.19
C ASN A 45 3.32 19.70 -12.32
N ALA A 46 2.56 20.66 -11.78
CA ALA A 46 1.10 20.65 -11.84
C ALA A 46 0.53 20.88 -13.25
N THR A 47 1.21 21.66 -14.08
CA THR A 47 0.72 22.07 -15.41
C THR A 47 1.45 21.35 -16.53
N PHE A 48 0.76 21.14 -17.65
CA PHE A 48 1.37 20.60 -18.87
C PHE A 48 1.88 21.74 -19.76
N PRO A 49 3.07 21.60 -20.36
CA PRO A 49 3.53 22.53 -21.38
C PRO A 49 2.53 22.62 -22.55
N SER A 50 2.40 23.81 -23.16
CA SER A 50 1.43 24.06 -24.24
C SER A 50 1.57 23.09 -25.41
N HIS A 51 2.80 22.79 -25.81
CA HIS A 51 3.08 21.85 -26.90
C HIS A 51 2.66 20.40 -26.58
N VAL A 52 2.64 20.00 -25.30
CA VAL A 52 2.11 18.69 -24.87
C VAL A 52 0.59 18.66 -24.99
N VAL A 53 -0.09 19.71 -24.51
CA VAL A 53 -1.55 19.84 -24.62
C VAL A 53 -1.99 19.87 -26.08
N GLU A 54 -1.28 20.59 -26.94
CA GLU A 54 -1.54 20.60 -28.38
C GLU A 54 -1.31 19.23 -29.04
N ALA A 55 -0.31 18.47 -28.59
CA ALA A 55 -0.08 17.12 -29.07
C ALA A 55 -1.21 16.17 -28.64
N ALA A 56 -1.69 16.28 -27.39
CA ALA A 56 -2.80 15.50 -26.86
C ALA A 56 -4.08 15.67 -27.69
N LYS A 57 -4.42 16.93 -28.02
CA LYS A 57 -5.63 17.28 -28.80
C LYS A 57 -5.62 16.77 -30.24
N LYS A 58 -4.45 16.39 -30.78
CA LYS A 58 -4.32 15.85 -32.14
C LYS A 58 -4.56 14.34 -32.20
N ILE A 59 -4.66 13.66 -31.06
CA ILE A 59 -4.88 12.21 -31.02
C ILE A 59 -6.33 11.92 -31.48
N PRO A 60 -6.53 11.07 -32.50
CA PRO A 60 -7.86 10.69 -32.93
C PRO A 60 -8.64 9.97 -31.83
N MET A 61 -9.90 10.39 -31.61
CA MET A 61 -10.83 9.75 -30.67
C MET A 61 -11.61 8.58 -31.29
N VAL A 62 -11.40 8.31 -32.57
CA VAL A 62 -12.03 7.20 -33.29
C VAL A 62 -10.97 6.14 -33.57
N ILE A 63 -11.30 4.89 -33.26
CA ILE A 63 -10.42 3.76 -33.49
C ILE A 63 -10.51 3.37 -34.97
N PRO A 64 -9.38 3.30 -35.70
CA PRO A 64 -9.37 2.86 -37.10
C PRO A 64 -9.90 1.43 -37.28
N GLU A 65 -10.66 1.18 -38.34
CA GLU A 65 -11.28 -0.13 -38.61
C GLU A 65 -10.25 -1.24 -38.87
N ASP A 66 -9.10 -0.90 -39.47
CA ASP A 66 -8.00 -1.84 -39.70
C ASP A 66 -7.33 -2.27 -38.38
N GLU A 67 -7.26 -1.35 -37.41
CA GLU A 67 -6.77 -1.66 -36.06
C GLU A 67 -7.76 -2.52 -35.27
N ILE A 68 -9.08 -2.27 -35.40
CA ILE A 68 -10.11 -3.15 -34.83
C ILE A 68 -9.99 -4.56 -35.43
N ALA A 69 -9.86 -4.68 -36.75
CA ALA A 69 -9.81 -5.96 -37.45
C ALA A 69 -8.57 -6.81 -37.09
N ARG A 70 -7.48 -6.19 -36.62
CA ARG A 70 -6.26 -6.87 -36.17
C ARG A 70 -6.42 -7.49 -34.78
N ARG A 71 -7.22 -6.86 -33.93
CA ARG A 71 -7.34 -7.21 -32.51
C ARG A 71 -8.32 -8.36 -32.28
N GLU A 72 -8.17 -9.07 -31.17
CA GLU A 72 -9.22 -10.00 -30.76
C GLU A 72 -10.47 -9.20 -30.37
N ASP A 73 -11.63 -9.57 -30.89
CA ASP A 73 -12.89 -8.87 -30.64
C ASP A 73 -13.61 -9.46 -29.42
N TRP A 74 -13.74 -8.65 -28.38
CA TRP A 74 -14.37 -9.00 -27.11
C TRP A 74 -15.56 -8.07 -26.78
N ARG A 75 -16.02 -7.26 -27.76
CA ARG A 75 -17.07 -6.24 -27.55
C ARG A 75 -18.41 -6.81 -27.10
N GLU A 76 -18.72 -8.04 -27.51
CA GLU A 76 -19.97 -8.74 -27.13
C GLU A 76 -19.85 -9.55 -25.82
N ARG A 77 -18.72 -9.46 -25.11
CA ARG A 77 -18.48 -10.19 -23.86
C ARG A 77 -18.74 -9.34 -22.63
N ASP A 78 -18.94 -10.00 -21.49
CA ASP A 78 -19.21 -9.34 -20.19
C ASP A 78 -17.94 -8.84 -19.50
N VAL A 79 -17.09 -8.11 -20.24
CA VAL A 79 -15.88 -7.51 -19.69
C VAL A 79 -16.28 -6.26 -18.89
N ILE A 80 -16.12 -6.28 -17.56
CA ILE A 80 -16.59 -5.22 -16.66
C ILE A 80 -15.43 -4.49 -15.98
N THR A 81 -15.66 -3.25 -15.54
CA THR A 81 -14.71 -2.51 -14.69
C THR A 81 -15.27 -2.36 -13.28
N ILE A 82 -14.40 -2.35 -12.27
CA ILE A 82 -14.75 -2.12 -10.87
C ILE A 82 -13.74 -1.12 -10.29
N ASP A 83 -14.18 0.10 -10.00
CA ASP A 83 -13.31 1.22 -9.67
C ASP A 83 -13.95 2.11 -8.60
N PRO A 84 -13.19 2.97 -7.89
CA PRO A 84 -13.78 3.94 -6.97
C PRO A 84 -14.87 4.77 -7.65
N LYS A 85 -15.88 5.21 -6.88
CA LYS A 85 -17.00 6.00 -7.43
C LYS A 85 -16.53 7.30 -8.10
N THR A 86 -15.45 7.88 -7.61
CA THR A 86 -14.88 9.16 -8.05
C THR A 86 -13.89 9.03 -9.22
N ALA A 87 -13.47 7.81 -9.59
CA ALA A 87 -12.51 7.58 -10.65
C ALA A 87 -13.06 7.94 -12.04
N LYS A 88 -12.19 8.44 -12.91
CA LYS A 88 -12.51 8.82 -14.31
C LYS A 88 -11.61 8.11 -15.33
N ASP A 89 -10.46 7.65 -14.86
CA ASP A 89 -9.41 6.94 -15.56
C ASP A 89 -9.47 5.44 -15.22
N PHE A 90 -10.21 4.67 -16.02
CA PHE A 90 -10.35 3.23 -15.83
C PHE A 90 -9.25 2.50 -16.62
N ASP A 91 -8.23 2.02 -15.91
CA ASP A 91 -7.09 1.30 -16.52
C ASP A 91 -7.43 -0.15 -16.87
N ASP A 92 -8.26 -0.81 -16.07
CA ASP A 92 -8.44 -2.26 -16.12
C ASP A 92 -9.90 -2.70 -16.20
N ALA A 93 -10.09 -3.85 -16.85
CA ALA A 93 -11.37 -4.52 -16.97
C ALA A 93 -11.16 -6.04 -16.93
N ILE A 94 -12.14 -6.77 -16.41
CA ILE A 94 -12.01 -8.20 -16.14
C ILE A 94 -13.17 -9.02 -16.71
N LEU A 95 -12.87 -10.25 -17.10
CA LEU A 95 -13.85 -11.30 -17.34
C LEU A 95 -13.36 -12.60 -16.70
N VAL A 96 -14.25 -13.30 -16.00
CA VAL A 96 -14.00 -14.65 -15.49
C VAL A 96 -15.05 -15.59 -16.04
N GLU A 97 -14.60 -16.72 -16.57
CA GLU A 97 -15.46 -17.78 -17.10
C GLU A 97 -15.09 -19.10 -16.43
N LYS A 98 -16.09 -19.83 -15.92
CA LYS A 98 -15.89 -21.21 -15.48
C LYS A 98 -15.64 -22.10 -16.69
N ALA A 99 -14.61 -22.93 -16.62
CA ALA A 99 -14.27 -23.95 -17.61
C ALA A 99 -14.43 -25.35 -17.00
N GLU A 100 -14.46 -26.41 -17.82
CA GLU A 100 -14.67 -27.79 -17.33
C GLU A 100 -13.70 -28.20 -16.21
N ASN A 101 -12.46 -27.73 -16.26
CA ASN A 101 -11.40 -28.09 -15.32
C ASN A 101 -10.85 -26.91 -14.49
N GLY A 102 -11.61 -25.83 -14.34
CA GLY A 102 -11.23 -24.67 -13.53
C GLY A 102 -11.82 -23.37 -14.04
N TRP A 103 -10.97 -22.38 -14.33
CA TRP A 103 -11.40 -21.03 -14.71
C TRP A 103 -10.53 -20.45 -15.82
N ARG A 104 -11.12 -19.56 -16.61
CA ARG A 104 -10.42 -18.63 -17.49
C ARG A 104 -10.59 -17.22 -16.95
N LEU A 105 -9.48 -16.53 -16.73
CA LEU A 105 -9.44 -15.10 -16.41
C LEU A 105 -8.91 -14.34 -17.62
N ALA A 106 -9.61 -13.30 -18.03
CA ALA A 106 -9.09 -12.29 -18.96
C ALA A 106 -8.99 -10.95 -18.21
N VAL A 107 -7.78 -10.39 -18.18
CA VAL A 107 -7.51 -9.06 -17.65
C VAL A 107 -7.17 -8.15 -18.83
N HIS A 108 -8.01 -7.17 -19.09
CA HIS A 108 -7.87 -6.19 -20.15
C HIS A 108 -7.36 -4.88 -19.56
N ILE A 109 -6.23 -4.39 -20.06
CA ILE A 109 -5.63 -3.13 -19.62
C ILE A 109 -5.66 -2.13 -20.77
N ALA A 110 -6.00 -0.88 -20.52
CA ALA A 110 -5.95 0.22 -21.48
C ALA A 110 -4.64 0.20 -22.30
N ASP A 111 -4.74 0.19 -23.64
CA ASP A 111 -3.56 0.16 -24.51
C ASP A 111 -2.98 1.56 -24.74
N VAL A 112 -2.48 2.18 -23.67
CA VAL A 112 -1.85 3.51 -23.72
C VAL A 112 -0.65 3.53 -24.69
N SER A 113 0.05 2.39 -24.86
CA SER A 113 1.18 2.28 -25.79
C SER A 113 0.80 2.45 -27.27
N TYR A 114 -0.47 2.26 -27.61
CA TYR A 114 -0.97 2.57 -28.94
C TYR A 114 -0.96 4.08 -29.19
N TYR A 115 -1.40 4.87 -28.22
CA TYR A 115 -1.54 6.33 -28.33
C TYR A 115 -0.25 7.09 -27.98
N VAL A 116 0.58 6.54 -27.08
CA VAL A 116 1.81 7.19 -26.59
C VAL A 116 3.04 6.47 -27.13
N LYS A 117 3.53 6.92 -28.28
CA LYS A 117 4.68 6.31 -28.97
C LYS A 117 6.03 6.70 -28.37
N PRO A 118 7.03 5.78 -28.36
CA PRO A 118 8.36 6.09 -27.83
C PRO A 118 8.96 7.35 -28.45
N GLU A 119 9.62 8.16 -27.63
CA GLU A 119 10.28 9.43 -28.02
C GLU A 119 9.33 10.47 -28.64
N SER A 120 8.01 10.27 -28.55
CA SER A 120 7.03 11.32 -28.84
C SER A 120 7.00 12.38 -27.73
N VAL A 121 6.43 13.54 -28.03
CA VAL A 121 6.20 14.62 -27.03
C VAL A 121 5.50 14.08 -25.77
N MET A 122 4.49 13.23 -25.97
CA MET A 122 3.73 12.64 -24.87
C MET A 122 4.55 11.64 -24.05
N ASP A 123 5.40 10.85 -24.70
CA ASP A 123 6.27 9.89 -24.01
C ASP A 123 7.33 10.57 -23.17
N LEU A 124 7.93 11.66 -23.69
CA LEU A 124 8.93 12.43 -22.96
C LEU A 124 8.32 13.07 -21.71
N GLU A 125 7.14 13.67 -21.83
CA GLU A 125 6.41 14.24 -20.68
C GLU A 125 6.00 13.16 -19.67
N ALA A 126 5.43 12.04 -20.14
CA ALA A 126 5.01 10.94 -19.26
C ALA A 126 6.20 10.33 -18.51
N ARG A 127 7.37 10.22 -19.16
CA ARG A 127 8.62 9.77 -18.53
C ARG A 127 9.10 10.76 -17.47
N GLU A 128 9.07 12.05 -17.77
CA GLU A 128 9.49 13.10 -16.85
C GLU A 128 8.63 13.08 -15.58
N ARG A 129 7.31 13.00 -15.73
CA ARG A 129 6.38 12.88 -14.59
C ARG A 129 6.52 11.54 -13.86
N GLY A 130 6.71 10.45 -14.60
CA GLY A 130 6.86 9.08 -14.09
C GLY A 130 5.57 8.43 -13.59
N ASN A 131 4.73 9.15 -12.84
CA ASN A 131 3.43 8.70 -12.34
C ASN A 131 2.47 9.87 -12.07
N SER A 132 1.18 9.57 -11.96
CA SER A 132 0.19 10.51 -11.42
C SER A 132 0.38 10.69 -9.90
N THR A 133 0.09 11.87 -9.37
CA THR A 133 0.11 12.18 -7.92
C THR A 133 -1.31 12.48 -7.43
N TYR A 134 -1.79 11.75 -6.43
CA TYR A 134 -3.16 11.84 -5.89
C TYR A 134 -3.18 12.62 -4.58
N LEU A 135 -3.17 13.95 -4.70
CA LEU A 135 -3.29 14.84 -3.55
C LEU A 135 -4.70 14.78 -2.97
N VAL A 136 -4.83 15.27 -1.74
CA VAL A 136 -6.11 15.24 -1.01
C VAL A 136 -7.26 15.99 -1.70
N ASP A 137 -6.98 16.99 -2.52
CA ASP A 137 -7.99 17.81 -3.21
C ASP A 137 -8.02 17.64 -4.75
N ARG A 138 -6.96 17.14 -5.37
CA ARG A 138 -6.86 16.93 -6.82
C ARG A 138 -5.86 15.86 -7.22
N VAL A 139 -5.96 15.40 -8.45
CA VAL A 139 -4.97 14.55 -9.10
C VAL A 139 -4.11 15.39 -10.03
N ILE A 140 -2.79 15.25 -9.93
CA ILE A 140 -1.84 15.75 -10.94
C ILE A 140 -1.50 14.55 -11.85
N PRO A 141 -2.08 14.46 -13.05
CA PRO A 141 -1.98 13.24 -13.84
C PRO A 141 -0.64 13.15 -14.58
N MET A 142 -0.22 11.91 -14.87
CA MET A 142 0.92 11.62 -15.74
C MET A 142 0.62 11.99 -17.20
N LEU A 143 -0.62 11.79 -17.64
CA LEU A 143 -1.08 12.05 -19.00
C LEU A 143 -2.19 13.12 -19.00
N PRO A 144 -2.25 13.99 -20.02
CA PRO A 144 -3.34 14.95 -20.18
C PRO A 144 -4.72 14.28 -20.17
N GLU A 145 -5.73 15.00 -19.69
CA GLU A 145 -7.10 14.49 -19.53
C GLU A 145 -7.70 13.96 -20.84
N GLU A 146 -7.33 14.54 -21.98
CA GLU A 146 -7.77 14.09 -23.30
C GLU A 146 -7.41 12.62 -23.57
N LEU A 147 -6.31 12.11 -23.00
CA LEU A 147 -5.95 10.70 -23.06
C LEU A 147 -6.50 9.93 -21.85
N SER A 148 -6.16 10.40 -20.64
CA SER A 148 -6.37 9.64 -19.40
C SER A 148 -7.85 9.42 -19.08
N ASN A 149 -8.69 10.45 -19.25
CA ASN A 149 -10.15 10.35 -19.08
C ASN A 149 -10.87 10.08 -20.41
N GLY A 150 -10.18 10.25 -21.54
CA GLY A 150 -10.72 10.11 -22.88
C GLY A 150 -10.50 8.72 -23.47
N ILE A 151 -9.69 8.65 -24.53
CA ILE A 151 -9.60 7.44 -25.39
C ILE A 151 -8.89 6.25 -24.72
N CYS A 152 -8.07 6.48 -23.69
CA CYS A 152 -7.43 5.40 -22.95
C CYS A 152 -8.32 4.82 -21.85
N SER A 153 -9.23 5.61 -21.27
CA SER A 153 -10.12 5.14 -20.19
C SER A 153 -11.11 4.12 -20.72
N LEU A 154 -11.25 2.98 -20.02
CA LEU A 154 -12.17 1.90 -20.36
C LEU A 154 -13.62 2.23 -19.97
N VAL A 155 -14.13 3.37 -20.46
CA VAL A 155 -15.49 3.84 -20.17
C VAL A 155 -16.54 2.89 -20.76
N PRO A 156 -17.70 2.70 -20.09
CA PRO A 156 -18.73 1.80 -20.57
C PRO A 156 -19.35 2.23 -21.91
N GLN A 157 -19.80 1.25 -22.68
CA GLN A 157 -20.57 1.39 -23.93
C GLN A 157 -19.81 2.05 -25.08
N GLU A 158 -18.49 2.15 -24.96
CA GLU A 158 -17.63 2.62 -26.04
C GLU A 158 -16.53 1.60 -26.35
N ASP A 159 -16.18 1.49 -27.63
CA ASP A 159 -15.08 0.64 -28.07
C ASP A 159 -13.75 1.18 -27.54
N ARG A 160 -12.95 0.30 -26.95
CA ARG A 160 -11.65 0.64 -26.35
C ARG A 160 -10.58 -0.39 -26.67
N LEU A 161 -9.37 0.10 -26.94
CA LEU A 161 -8.20 -0.70 -27.23
C LEU A 161 -7.54 -1.17 -25.94
N THR A 162 -7.27 -2.47 -25.85
CA THR A 162 -6.68 -3.08 -24.66
C THR A 162 -5.52 -4.00 -24.99
N LYS A 163 -4.59 -4.11 -24.04
CA LYS A 163 -3.65 -5.23 -23.92
C LYS A 163 -4.26 -6.24 -22.95
N CYS A 164 -4.47 -7.46 -23.41
CA CYS A 164 -5.15 -8.50 -22.66
C CYS A 164 -4.17 -9.58 -22.22
N VAL A 165 -4.32 -10.01 -20.97
CA VAL A 165 -3.69 -11.20 -20.39
C VAL A 165 -4.78 -12.24 -20.17
N VAL A 166 -4.70 -13.37 -20.86
CA VAL A 166 -5.64 -14.48 -20.68
C VAL A 166 -4.92 -15.63 -19.99
N ILE A 167 -5.48 -16.06 -18.85
CA ILE A 167 -4.89 -17.08 -17.98
C ILE A 167 -5.92 -18.16 -17.70
N ASP A 168 -5.56 -19.40 -18.04
CA ASP A 168 -6.34 -20.58 -17.66
C ASP A 168 -5.81 -21.15 -16.35
N PHE A 169 -6.72 -21.45 -15.43
CA PHE A 169 -6.44 -22.02 -14.12
C PHE A 169 -7.10 -23.39 -13.98
N ASP A 170 -6.42 -24.29 -13.28
CA ASP A 170 -7.04 -25.54 -12.82
C ASP A 170 -7.97 -25.31 -11.62
N VAL A 171 -8.70 -26.36 -11.22
CA VAL A 171 -9.60 -26.35 -10.04
C VAL A 171 -8.92 -25.95 -8.71
N LYS A 172 -7.59 -25.95 -8.66
CA LYS A 172 -6.79 -25.55 -7.48
C LYS A 172 -6.19 -24.15 -7.62
N GLY A 173 -6.57 -23.37 -8.64
CA GLY A 173 -6.06 -22.02 -8.87
C GLY A 173 -4.59 -21.99 -9.33
N ARG A 174 -4.10 -23.07 -9.95
CA ARG A 174 -2.76 -23.09 -10.57
C ARG A 174 -2.87 -22.71 -12.04
N ILE A 175 -1.97 -21.85 -12.49
CA ILE A 175 -1.86 -21.48 -13.91
C ILE A 175 -1.55 -22.72 -14.74
N VAL A 176 -2.39 -22.98 -15.74
CA VAL A 176 -2.26 -24.05 -16.73
C VAL A 176 -1.67 -23.49 -18.01
N GLU A 177 -2.27 -22.41 -18.52
CA GLU A 177 -1.87 -21.77 -19.77
C GLU A 177 -1.99 -20.26 -19.62
N THR A 178 -1.18 -19.53 -20.39
CA THR A 178 -1.25 -18.08 -20.47
C THR A 178 -0.93 -17.64 -21.88
N TYR A 179 -1.71 -16.71 -22.42
CA TYR A 179 -1.37 -16.00 -23.63
C TYR A 179 -1.70 -14.51 -23.51
N PHE A 180 -1.08 -13.73 -24.40
CA PHE A 180 -1.20 -12.28 -24.43
C PHE A 180 -1.67 -11.85 -25.82
N CYS A 181 -2.59 -10.90 -25.89
CA CYS A 181 -3.08 -10.37 -27.16
C CYS A 181 -3.47 -8.91 -27.04
N ASP A 182 -3.44 -8.19 -28.16
CA ASP A 182 -4.17 -6.94 -28.26
C ASP A 182 -5.66 -7.25 -28.53
N ALA A 183 -6.57 -6.62 -27.79
CA ALA A 183 -8.01 -6.83 -27.89
C ALA A 183 -8.78 -5.51 -27.99
N VAL A 184 -10.00 -5.57 -28.53
CA VAL A 184 -10.98 -4.49 -28.48
C VAL A 184 -12.15 -4.93 -27.60
N ILE A 185 -12.54 -4.07 -26.65
CA ILE A 185 -13.66 -4.33 -25.74
C ILE A 185 -14.69 -3.21 -25.83
N CYS A 186 -15.91 -3.50 -25.41
CA CYS A 186 -16.96 -2.52 -25.13
C CYS A 186 -17.57 -2.92 -23.80
N THR A 187 -17.22 -2.21 -22.72
CA THR A 187 -17.63 -2.62 -21.37
C THR A 187 -19.13 -2.34 -21.21
N PRO A 188 -19.96 -3.32 -20.78
CA PRO A 188 -21.39 -3.07 -20.67
C PRO A 188 -21.71 -2.18 -19.46
N ARG A 189 -20.83 -2.16 -18.44
CA ARG A 189 -21.05 -1.44 -17.19
C ARG A 189 -19.76 -1.27 -16.39
N LYS A 190 -19.65 -0.10 -15.74
CA LYS A 190 -18.76 0.19 -14.62
C LYS A 190 -19.47 -0.03 -13.29
N TYR A 191 -18.80 -0.66 -12.34
CA TYR A 191 -19.26 -0.82 -10.97
C TYR A 191 -18.41 0.02 -10.02
N ALA A 192 -19.01 0.61 -9.00
CA ALA A 192 -18.29 1.06 -7.81
C ALA A 192 -17.95 -0.15 -6.90
N TYR A 193 -16.88 -0.05 -6.11
CA TYR A 193 -16.53 -1.11 -5.14
C TYR A 193 -17.68 -1.43 -4.19
N GLU A 194 -18.40 -0.41 -3.73
CA GLU A 194 -19.56 -0.57 -2.86
C GLU A 194 -20.70 -1.32 -3.55
N GLU A 195 -20.95 -1.05 -4.83
CA GLU A 195 -21.96 -1.79 -5.62
C GLU A 195 -21.55 -3.26 -5.82
N ALA A 196 -20.27 -3.50 -6.09
CA ALA A 196 -19.74 -4.85 -6.25
C ALA A 196 -19.81 -5.63 -4.93
N GLN A 197 -19.49 -4.99 -3.80
CA GLN A 197 -19.62 -5.56 -2.47
C GLN A 197 -21.07 -5.94 -2.17
N GLU A 198 -22.02 -5.04 -2.42
CA GLU A 198 -23.44 -5.32 -2.24
C GLU A 198 -23.92 -6.52 -3.08
N ILE A 199 -23.37 -6.72 -4.28
CA ILE A 199 -23.66 -7.87 -5.16
C ILE A 199 -23.08 -9.17 -4.61
N LEU A 200 -21.90 -9.12 -3.99
CA LEU A 200 -21.26 -10.28 -3.36
C LEU A 200 -22.02 -10.74 -2.11
N GLU A 201 -22.55 -9.80 -1.32
CA GLU A 201 -23.30 -10.10 -0.10
C GLU A 201 -24.73 -10.61 -0.35
N ASN A 202 -25.36 -10.18 -1.45
CA ASN A 202 -26.77 -10.45 -1.72
C ASN A 202 -26.96 -11.37 -2.94
N LEU A 203 -27.20 -12.67 -2.67
CA LEU A 203 -27.50 -13.65 -3.71
C LEU A 203 -28.68 -13.20 -4.57
N GLY A 204 -28.50 -13.23 -5.89
CA GLY A 204 -29.52 -12.83 -6.88
C GLY A 204 -29.49 -11.34 -7.28
N LYS A 205 -28.76 -10.48 -6.55
CA LYS A 205 -28.57 -9.08 -6.96
C LYS A 205 -27.65 -9.00 -8.19
N GLY A 206 -27.90 -8.02 -9.06
CA GLY A 206 -27.09 -7.72 -10.24
C GLY A 206 -27.35 -8.59 -11.48
N GLY A 207 -28.29 -9.55 -11.43
CA GLY A 207 -28.65 -10.39 -12.57
C GLY A 207 -27.45 -11.16 -13.15
N ARG A 208 -27.36 -11.22 -14.49
CA ARG A 208 -26.29 -11.93 -15.21
C ARG A 208 -24.89 -11.41 -14.87
N LEU A 209 -24.68 -10.09 -14.90
CA LEU A 209 -23.38 -9.50 -14.55
C LEU A 209 -23.06 -9.67 -13.06
N GLY A 210 -24.06 -9.64 -12.19
CA GLY A 210 -23.87 -9.98 -10.78
C GLY A 210 -23.38 -11.41 -10.56
N ASN A 211 -23.85 -12.37 -11.38
CA ASN A 211 -23.31 -13.74 -11.34
C ASN A 211 -21.84 -13.79 -11.78
N ARG A 212 -21.44 -12.98 -12.78
CA ARG A 212 -20.03 -12.87 -13.19
C ARG A 212 -19.13 -12.35 -12.07
N ILE A 213 -19.58 -11.33 -11.32
CA ILE A 213 -18.85 -10.81 -10.16
C ILE A 213 -18.67 -11.90 -9.09
N ARG A 214 -19.70 -12.71 -8.83
CA ARG A 214 -19.60 -13.84 -7.90
C ARG A 214 -18.64 -14.93 -8.40
N GLU A 215 -18.70 -15.28 -9.68
CA GLU A 215 -17.75 -16.22 -10.30
C GLU A 215 -16.30 -15.71 -10.24
N ALA A 216 -16.11 -14.40 -10.41
CA ALA A 216 -14.82 -13.76 -10.22
C ALA A 216 -14.34 -13.87 -8.78
N TRP A 217 -15.20 -13.65 -7.79
CA TRP A 217 -14.85 -13.82 -6.38
C TRP A 217 -14.48 -15.26 -6.01
N ASP A 218 -15.16 -16.27 -6.57
CA ASP A 218 -14.81 -17.69 -6.37
C ASP A 218 -13.33 -17.94 -6.73
N LEU A 219 -12.87 -17.40 -7.87
CA LEU A 219 -11.48 -17.52 -8.29
C LEU A 219 -10.55 -16.63 -7.45
N ALA A 220 -10.89 -15.36 -7.24
CA ALA A 220 -10.03 -14.42 -6.53
C ALA A 220 -9.76 -14.85 -5.09
N SER A 221 -10.79 -15.32 -4.36
CA SER A 221 -10.64 -15.83 -2.99
C SER A 221 -9.74 -17.08 -2.94
N LEU A 222 -9.80 -17.95 -3.95
CA LEU A 222 -8.90 -19.09 -4.11
C LEU A 222 -7.45 -18.64 -4.35
N LEU A 223 -7.23 -17.66 -5.23
CA LEU A 223 -5.90 -17.08 -5.51
C LEU A 223 -5.32 -16.39 -4.26
N ARG A 224 -6.14 -15.61 -3.55
CA ARG A 224 -5.77 -14.93 -2.29
C ARG A 224 -5.28 -15.92 -1.24
N LYS A 225 -6.06 -16.99 -1.01
CA LYS A 225 -5.68 -18.06 -0.08
C LYS A 225 -4.31 -18.66 -0.45
N ARG A 226 -4.10 -18.95 -1.74
CA ARG A 226 -2.82 -19.50 -2.23
C ARG A 226 -1.66 -18.52 -2.05
N ARG A 227 -1.86 -17.23 -2.29
CA ARG A 227 -0.83 -16.20 -2.10
C ARG A 227 -0.32 -16.19 -0.66
N PHE A 228 -1.24 -16.23 0.31
CA PHE A 228 -0.87 -16.30 1.73
C PHE A 228 -0.28 -17.65 2.11
N ASP A 229 -0.83 -18.78 1.63
CA ASP A 229 -0.24 -20.11 1.87
C ASP A 229 1.20 -20.22 1.34
N ASN A 230 1.55 -19.45 0.30
CA ASN A 230 2.88 -19.41 -0.31
C ASN A 230 3.85 -18.38 0.31
N GLY A 231 3.45 -17.65 1.34
CA GLY A 231 4.34 -16.73 2.04
C GLY A 231 4.06 -15.23 1.83
N GLY A 232 2.96 -14.86 1.14
CA GLY A 232 2.54 -13.47 1.02
C GLY A 232 2.22 -12.85 2.40
N LEU A 233 2.46 -11.54 2.55
CA LEU A 233 2.24 -10.84 3.81
C LEU A 233 0.93 -10.05 3.77
N ASP A 234 0.09 -10.21 4.79
CA ASP A 234 -1.11 -9.38 5.03
C ASP A 234 -0.64 -8.12 5.78
N LEU A 235 -0.39 -7.06 5.01
CA LEU A 235 0.09 -5.77 5.49
C LEU A 235 -1.01 -4.71 5.41
N ASP A 236 -2.25 -5.12 5.19
CA ASP A 236 -3.37 -4.22 5.01
C ASP A 236 -3.63 -3.50 6.35
N MET A 237 -3.67 -2.18 6.26
CA MET A 237 -3.90 -1.27 7.38
C MET A 237 -5.13 -0.42 7.06
N PRO A 238 -5.95 -0.08 8.05
CA PRO A 238 -7.06 0.83 7.83
C PRO A 238 -6.52 2.21 7.43
N GLU A 239 -7.20 2.86 6.50
CA GLU A 239 -6.89 4.21 6.05
C GLU A 239 -8.07 5.15 6.32
N VAL A 240 -7.76 6.44 6.45
CA VAL A 240 -8.74 7.50 6.67
C VAL A 240 -8.51 8.58 5.62
N SER A 241 -9.55 8.87 4.85
CA SER A 241 -9.59 9.99 3.91
C SER A 241 -10.28 11.20 4.54
N ILE A 242 -9.89 12.39 4.10
CA ILE A 242 -10.52 13.65 4.51
C ILE A 242 -11.54 14.06 3.46
N VAL A 243 -12.74 14.40 3.91
CA VAL A 243 -13.81 14.89 3.04
C VAL A 243 -13.70 16.41 2.94
N LEU A 244 -13.51 16.90 1.72
CA LEU A 244 -13.45 18.33 1.41
C LEU A 244 -14.79 18.82 0.83
N ASP A 245 -15.11 20.09 1.05
CA ASP A 245 -16.18 20.78 0.31
C ASP A 245 -15.67 21.29 -1.06
N ASP A 246 -16.57 21.91 -1.84
CA ASP A 246 -16.26 22.46 -3.17
C ASP A 246 -15.18 23.56 -3.15
N LYS A 247 -14.88 24.13 -1.97
CA LYS A 247 -13.83 25.13 -1.80
C LYS A 247 -12.52 24.51 -1.33
N GLY A 248 -12.45 23.19 -1.12
CA GLY A 248 -11.26 22.51 -0.59
C GLY A 248 -11.08 22.65 0.92
N VAL A 249 -12.14 23.05 1.64
CA VAL A 249 -12.15 23.14 3.10
C VAL A 249 -12.56 21.77 3.67
N PRO A 250 -11.84 21.22 4.66
CA PRO A 250 -12.18 19.92 5.20
C PRO A 250 -13.41 19.97 6.10
N THR A 251 -14.39 19.12 5.81
CA THR A 251 -15.68 19.06 6.51
C THR A 251 -15.82 17.82 7.40
N GLY A 252 -15.08 16.75 7.09
CA GLY A 252 -15.16 15.49 7.80
C GLY A 252 -14.05 14.51 7.41
N TYR A 253 -14.23 13.26 7.80
CA TYR A 253 -13.37 12.16 7.43
C TYR A 253 -14.22 10.93 7.09
N GLN A 254 -13.64 10.02 6.30
CA GLN A 254 -14.22 8.73 5.98
C GLN A 254 -13.17 7.65 6.18
N ARG A 255 -13.57 6.51 6.75
CA ARG A 255 -12.72 5.32 6.79
C ARG A 255 -12.83 4.60 5.46
N GLU A 256 -11.69 4.30 4.86
CA GLU A 256 -11.63 3.51 3.65
C GLU A 256 -11.80 2.03 4.03
N GLU A 257 -12.81 1.38 3.45
CA GLU A 257 -13.09 -0.03 3.70
C GLU A 257 -12.39 -0.90 2.65
N TYR A 258 -11.42 -1.69 3.09
CA TYR A 258 -10.81 -2.72 2.26
C TYR A 258 -11.57 -4.04 2.44
N ASN A 259 -12.46 -4.35 1.50
CA ASN A 259 -13.38 -5.50 1.52
C ASN A 259 -13.15 -6.48 0.35
N GLU A 260 -14.01 -7.48 0.20
CA GLU A 260 -13.91 -8.54 -0.82
C GLU A 260 -13.87 -7.97 -2.26
N SER A 261 -14.61 -6.91 -2.54
CA SER A 261 -14.61 -6.28 -3.86
C SER A 261 -13.23 -5.71 -4.25
N HIS A 262 -12.51 -5.12 -3.30
CA HIS A 262 -11.14 -4.62 -3.50
C HIS A 262 -10.14 -5.76 -3.67
N GLN A 263 -10.26 -6.79 -2.82
CA GLN A 263 -9.45 -7.99 -2.86
C GLN A 263 -9.58 -8.74 -4.20
N LEU A 264 -10.79 -8.75 -4.78
CA LEU A 264 -11.08 -9.38 -6.07
C LEU A 264 -10.19 -8.80 -7.17
N ILE A 265 -10.24 -7.47 -7.34
CA ILE A 265 -9.46 -6.78 -8.37
C ILE A 265 -7.97 -6.90 -8.10
N GLU A 266 -7.53 -6.75 -6.84
CA GLU A 266 -6.13 -6.89 -6.45
C GLU A 266 -5.54 -8.24 -6.90
N GLU A 267 -6.19 -9.37 -6.60
CA GLU A 267 -5.64 -10.69 -6.95
C GLU A 267 -5.53 -10.90 -8.46
N PHE A 268 -6.45 -10.34 -9.24
CA PHE A 268 -6.40 -10.41 -10.70
C PHE A 268 -5.29 -9.55 -11.29
N MET A 269 -5.09 -8.34 -10.75
CA MET A 269 -3.97 -7.51 -11.17
C MET A 269 -2.63 -8.14 -10.78
N LEU A 270 -2.54 -8.73 -9.58
CA LEU A 270 -1.33 -9.41 -9.10
C LEU A 270 -0.93 -10.60 -9.98
N VAL A 271 -1.90 -11.41 -10.43
CA VAL A 271 -1.60 -12.57 -11.28
C VAL A 271 -1.29 -12.17 -12.73
N ALA A 272 -1.93 -11.13 -13.26
CA ALA A 272 -1.59 -10.55 -14.56
C ALA A 272 -0.17 -9.98 -14.57
N ASN A 273 0.18 -9.19 -13.54
CA ASN A 273 1.52 -8.63 -13.34
C ASN A 273 2.60 -9.74 -13.27
N GLU A 274 2.36 -10.81 -12.51
CA GLU A 274 3.29 -11.94 -12.42
C GLU A 274 3.46 -12.66 -13.78
N ALA A 275 2.35 -12.89 -14.49
CA ALA A 275 2.35 -13.57 -15.77
C ALA A 275 3.15 -12.79 -16.84
N VAL A 276 2.93 -11.48 -16.92
CA VAL A 276 3.67 -10.58 -17.82
C VAL A 276 5.16 -10.54 -17.46
N ALA A 277 5.49 -10.35 -16.18
CA ALA A 277 6.88 -10.34 -15.72
C ALA A 277 7.62 -11.61 -16.11
N ARG A 278 7.02 -12.78 -15.88
CA ARG A 278 7.59 -14.09 -16.23
C ARG A 278 7.81 -14.23 -17.73
N MET A 279 6.83 -13.84 -18.55
CA MET A 279 6.91 -13.95 -20.02
C MET A 279 8.03 -13.07 -20.59
N VAL A 280 8.10 -11.81 -20.17
CA VAL A 280 9.10 -10.85 -20.67
C VAL A 280 10.52 -11.24 -20.21
N LYS A 281 10.66 -11.67 -18.94
CA LYS A 281 11.92 -12.19 -18.40
C LYS A 281 12.43 -13.40 -19.18
N ASN A 282 11.59 -14.41 -19.40
CA ASN A 282 11.99 -15.62 -20.12
C ASN A 282 12.36 -15.36 -21.58
N SER A 283 11.87 -14.26 -22.14
CA SER A 283 12.21 -13.80 -23.49
C SER A 283 13.48 -12.94 -23.54
N ASN A 284 14.16 -12.72 -22.41
CA ASN A 284 15.36 -11.88 -22.26
C ASN A 284 15.21 -10.47 -22.87
N ARG A 285 14.01 -9.89 -22.77
CA ARG A 285 13.75 -8.53 -23.27
C ARG A 285 14.06 -7.51 -22.17
N PRO A 286 14.90 -6.49 -22.43
CA PRO A 286 15.11 -5.41 -21.47
C PRO A 286 13.79 -4.70 -21.16
N THR A 287 13.51 -4.55 -19.87
CA THR A 287 12.30 -3.87 -19.37
C THR A 287 12.50 -3.49 -17.90
N ILE A 288 11.45 -2.98 -17.27
CA ILE A 288 11.44 -2.52 -15.89
C ILE A 288 10.59 -3.45 -15.02
N TYR A 289 11.14 -3.90 -13.90
CA TYR A 289 10.47 -4.76 -12.92
C TYR A 289 10.17 -4.00 -11.64
N ARG A 290 9.19 -4.49 -10.87
CA ARG A 290 8.85 -3.98 -9.53
C ARG A 290 9.46 -4.90 -8.51
N VAL A 291 10.50 -4.44 -7.84
CA VAL A 291 11.29 -5.23 -6.89
C VAL A 291 11.01 -4.79 -5.47
N HIS A 292 10.94 -5.78 -4.59
CA HIS A 292 10.95 -5.58 -3.14
C HIS A 292 11.94 -6.59 -2.59
N GLU A 293 13.12 -6.11 -2.25
CA GLU A 293 14.22 -6.94 -1.76
C GLU A 293 13.90 -7.57 -0.40
N ASP A 294 14.66 -8.61 -0.03
CA ASP A 294 14.60 -9.17 1.32
C ASP A 294 14.97 -8.11 2.38
N PRO A 295 14.31 -8.11 3.55
CA PRO A 295 14.60 -7.19 4.63
C PRO A 295 15.99 -7.43 5.22
N ASP A 296 16.59 -6.37 5.76
CA ASP A 296 17.90 -6.45 6.38
C ASP A 296 17.82 -7.29 7.69
N PRO A 297 18.75 -8.24 7.93
CA PRO A 297 18.71 -9.10 9.10
C PRO A 297 18.69 -8.33 10.43
N ASP A 298 19.34 -7.17 10.50
CA ASP A 298 19.36 -6.34 11.71
C ASP A 298 18.01 -5.66 11.95
N LYS A 299 17.30 -5.26 10.88
CA LYS A 299 15.93 -4.74 10.97
C LYS A 299 14.94 -5.81 11.43
N LEU A 300 15.12 -7.05 10.99
CA LEU A 300 14.35 -8.18 11.51
C LEU A 300 14.63 -8.46 12.99
N LYS A 301 15.87 -8.27 13.47
CA LYS A 301 16.18 -8.40 14.90
C LYS A 301 15.49 -7.32 15.73
N GLU A 302 15.55 -6.06 15.30
CA GLU A 302 14.82 -4.94 15.94
C GLU A 302 13.32 -5.25 16.03
N PHE A 303 12.73 -5.75 14.93
CA PHE A 303 11.32 -6.16 14.91
C PHE A 303 11.02 -7.36 15.84
N ALA A 304 11.91 -8.34 15.90
CA ALA A 304 11.77 -9.46 16.84
C ALA A 304 11.79 -8.99 18.30
N GLU A 305 12.62 -8.00 18.65
CA GLU A 305 12.65 -7.42 19.99
C GLU A 305 11.36 -6.67 20.32
N LEU A 306 10.83 -5.90 19.36
CA LEU A 306 9.51 -5.26 19.48
C LEU A 306 8.41 -6.31 19.71
N ALA A 307 8.37 -7.37 18.91
CA ALA A 307 7.38 -8.43 19.09
C ALA A 307 7.47 -9.08 20.49
N ARG A 308 8.69 -9.34 20.98
CA ARG A 308 8.92 -9.87 22.33
C ARG A 308 8.49 -8.91 23.43
N SER A 309 8.67 -7.60 23.26
CA SER A 309 8.23 -6.62 24.26
C SER A 309 6.70 -6.60 24.41
N HIS A 310 5.97 -6.86 23.33
CA HIS A 310 4.52 -7.08 23.35
C HIS A 310 4.10 -8.49 23.84
N GLY A 311 5.08 -9.38 24.07
CA GLY A 311 4.87 -10.73 24.61
C GLY A 311 4.65 -11.82 23.57
N TYR A 312 5.00 -11.56 22.31
CA TYR A 312 5.00 -12.57 21.25
C TYR A 312 6.32 -13.34 21.21
N GLU A 313 6.28 -14.56 20.68
CA GLU A 313 7.45 -15.38 20.39
C GLU A 313 7.69 -15.42 18.88
N PRO A 314 8.48 -14.49 18.32
CA PRO A 314 8.58 -14.30 16.87
C PRO A 314 9.29 -15.46 16.13
N GLY A 315 10.00 -16.34 16.83
CA GLY A 315 10.82 -17.37 16.20
C GLY A 315 11.99 -16.80 15.39
N ASP A 316 12.36 -17.49 14.32
CA ASP A 316 13.35 -17.03 13.34
C ASP A 316 12.67 -16.24 12.21
N LEU A 317 12.75 -14.92 12.27
CA LEU A 317 12.09 -14.03 11.30
C LEU A 317 12.77 -13.99 9.93
N THR A 318 13.92 -14.65 9.74
CA THR A 318 14.44 -14.88 8.37
C THR A 318 13.56 -15.88 7.61
N ASN A 319 12.76 -16.68 8.34
CA ASN A 319 11.75 -17.56 7.78
C ASN A 319 10.39 -16.86 7.69
N ARG A 320 9.90 -16.68 6.46
CA ARG A 320 8.61 -16.03 6.17
C ARG A 320 7.43 -16.66 6.90
N ARG A 321 7.43 -17.98 7.14
CA ARG A 321 6.33 -18.64 7.87
C ARG A 321 6.25 -18.15 9.32
N HIS A 322 7.39 -17.86 9.95
CA HIS A 322 7.38 -17.31 11.30
C HIS A 322 6.86 -15.89 11.33
N ILE A 323 7.19 -15.06 10.32
CA ILE A 323 6.58 -13.74 10.14
C ILE A 323 5.06 -13.86 10.00
N GLN A 324 4.56 -14.74 9.12
CA GLN A 324 3.13 -14.94 8.93
C GLN A 324 2.43 -15.42 10.19
N ASN A 325 3.02 -16.38 10.91
CA ASN A 325 2.48 -16.84 12.19
C ASN A 325 2.40 -15.71 13.22
N LEU A 326 3.40 -14.83 13.27
CA LEU A 326 3.41 -13.66 14.14
C LEU A 326 2.28 -12.69 13.77
N ILE A 327 2.15 -12.32 12.50
CA ILE A 327 1.06 -11.44 12.02
C ILE A 327 -0.30 -12.06 12.37
N ASN A 328 -0.50 -13.34 12.05
CA ASN A 328 -1.76 -14.04 12.31
C ASN A 328 -2.06 -14.14 13.81
N SER A 329 -1.04 -14.28 14.66
CA SER A 329 -1.21 -14.32 16.12
C SER A 329 -1.59 -12.97 16.73
N ALA A 330 -1.20 -11.87 16.08
CA ALA A 330 -1.55 -10.52 16.49
C ALA A 330 -2.92 -10.06 15.95
N LYS A 331 -3.46 -10.74 14.93
CA LYS A 331 -4.71 -10.35 14.26
C LYS A 331 -5.88 -10.27 15.25
N GLY A 332 -6.57 -9.13 15.26
CA GLY A 332 -7.68 -8.81 16.17
C GLY A 332 -7.25 -8.41 17.58
N SER A 333 -5.96 -8.35 17.89
CA SER A 333 -5.45 -7.91 19.19
C SER A 333 -5.25 -6.37 19.22
N LEU A 334 -5.07 -5.81 20.43
CA LEU A 334 -4.76 -4.38 20.59
C LEU A 334 -3.38 -4.02 20.04
N GLU A 335 -2.49 -5.01 19.95
CA GLU A 335 -1.11 -4.88 19.48
C GLU A 335 -0.98 -5.09 17.97
N GLU A 336 -2.03 -5.55 17.26
CA GLU A 336 -1.99 -5.75 15.80
C GLU A 336 -1.39 -4.55 15.05
N PRO A 337 -1.82 -3.29 15.30
CA PRO A 337 -1.28 -2.15 14.57
C PRO A 337 0.21 -1.93 14.85
N ALA A 338 0.65 -2.14 16.11
CA ALA A 338 2.05 -2.00 16.48
C ALA A 338 2.93 -3.06 15.82
N ILE A 339 2.44 -4.32 15.76
CA ILE A 339 3.14 -5.42 15.09
C ILE A 339 3.21 -5.21 13.58
N LYS A 340 2.11 -4.83 12.92
CA LYS A 340 2.10 -4.53 11.48
C LYS A 340 3.01 -3.36 11.12
N VAL A 341 2.96 -2.26 11.87
CA VAL A 341 3.85 -1.10 11.68
C VAL A 341 5.31 -1.47 11.94
N GLY A 342 5.58 -2.26 12.98
CA GLY A 342 6.91 -2.78 13.28
C GLY A 342 7.48 -3.61 12.13
N LEU A 343 6.66 -4.49 11.57
CA LEU A 343 7.03 -5.29 10.40
C LEU A 343 7.29 -4.39 9.20
N LEU A 344 6.37 -3.48 8.86
CA LEU A 344 6.54 -2.54 7.74
C LEU A 344 7.85 -1.75 7.83
N LYS A 345 8.22 -1.28 9.02
CA LYS A 345 9.49 -0.58 9.26
C LYS A 345 10.74 -1.48 9.12
N SER A 346 10.56 -2.80 9.22
CA SER A 346 11.65 -3.75 9.00
C SER A 346 11.83 -4.13 7.53
N LEU A 347 10.82 -3.87 6.70
CA LEU A 347 10.85 -4.14 5.26
C LEU A 347 11.54 -2.99 4.50
N LYS A 348 12.09 -3.32 3.33
CA LYS A 348 12.62 -2.31 2.40
C LYS A 348 11.47 -1.68 1.63
N ARG A 349 11.66 -0.44 1.18
CA ARG A 349 10.72 0.20 0.24
C ARG A 349 10.87 -0.47 -1.12
N ALA A 350 9.77 -0.90 -1.72
CA ALA A 350 9.79 -1.43 -3.08
C ALA A 350 10.17 -0.33 -4.09
N CYS A 351 10.85 -0.70 -5.17
CA CYS A 351 11.33 0.22 -6.20
C CYS A 351 11.25 -0.42 -7.59
N TYR A 352 11.52 0.39 -8.62
CA TYR A 352 11.69 -0.11 -9.97
C TYR A 352 13.16 -0.40 -10.26
N THR A 353 13.43 -1.50 -10.96
CA THR A 353 14.78 -1.90 -11.39
C THR A 353 14.73 -2.49 -12.79
N ALA A 354 15.90 -2.63 -13.45
CA ALA A 354 16.01 -3.32 -14.74
C ALA A 354 16.13 -4.86 -14.60
N THR A 355 16.15 -5.37 -13.36
CA THR A 355 16.40 -6.78 -13.02
C THR A 355 15.23 -7.39 -12.23
N PRO A 356 14.77 -8.60 -12.57
CA PRO A 356 13.63 -9.23 -11.90
C PRO A 356 14.07 -9.95 -10.61
N ASP A 357 14.45 -9.17 -9.60
CA ASP A 357 15.00 -9.68 -8.32
C ASP A 357 13.92 -10.15 -7.33
N GLY A 358 12.66 -10.18 -7.77
CA GLY A 358 11.51 -10.65 -7.00
C GLY A 358 10.90 -9.62 -6.06
N HIS A 359 9.82 -10.02 -5.41
CA HIS A 359 9.02 -9.16 -4.55
C HIS A 359 8.71 -9.81 -3.20
N TYR A 360 9.40 -9.34 -2.15
CA TYR A 360 9.32 -9.87 -0.80
C TYR A 360 7.89 -9.89 -0.26
N GLY A 361 7.23 -8.73 -0.14
CA GLY A 361 5.91 -8.67 0.48
C GLY A 361 4.82 -9.53 -0.18
N LEU A 362 4.97 -9.81 -1.48
CA LEU A 362 4.00 -10.58 -2.27
C LEU A 362 4.37 -12.06 -2.39
N ALA A 363 5.57 -12.44 -1.96
CA ALA A 363 6.16 -13.77 -2.17
C ALA A 363 6.14 -14.22 -3.64
N LYS A 364 6.49 -13.30 -4.55
CA LYS A 364 6.57 -13.57 -6.00
C LYS A 364 8.01 -13.46 -6.49
N THR A 365 8.45 -14.43 -7.29
CA THR A 365 9.79 -14.43 -7.89
C THR A 365 9.88 -13.50 -9.09
N ASP A 366 8.81 -13.41 -9.87
CA ASP A 366 8.71 -12.53 -11.03
C ASP A 366 7.57 -11.55 -10.78
N TYR A 367 7.85 -10.25 -10.78
CA TYR A 367 6.82 -9.23 -10.57
C TYR A 367 7.16 -7.93 -11.29
N CYS A 368 6.15 -7.32 -11.87
CA CYS A 368 6.22 -6.00 -12.49
C CYS A 368 4.91 -5.25 -12.24
N HIS A 369 4.86 -3.99 -12.69
CA HIS A 369 3.60 -3.29 -12.87
C HIS A 369 3.27 -3.27 -14.36
N PHE A 370 2.05 -3.69 -14.69
CA PHE A 370 1.51 -3.75 -16.06
C PHE A 370 0.09 -3.17 -16.15
N THR A 371 -0.63 -3.13 -15.03
CA THR A 371 -2.09 -2.94 -14.99
C THR A 371 -2.55 -1.49 -14.80
N SER A 372 -1.66 -0.50 -14.87
CA SER A 372 -2.06 0.91 -14.74
C SER A 372 -1.23 1.89 -15.59
N PRO A 373 -1.16 1.70 -16.93
CA PRO A 373 -0.36 2.53 -17.82
C PRO A 373 -0.87 3.96 -18.01
N ILE A 374 -2.11 4.28 -17.62
CA ILE A 374 -2.60 5.68 -17.64
C ILE A 374 -1.87 6.53 -16.59
N ARG A 375 -1.47 5.92 -15.47
CA ARG A 375 -0.93 6.62 -14.29
C ARG A 375 0.47 6.20 -13.87
N ARG A 376 1.10 5.23 -14.54
CA ARG A 376 2.46 4.76 -14.27
C ARG A 376 3.26 4.53 -15.55
N TYR A 377 4.42 5.17 -15.66
CA TYR A 377 5.28 5.04 -16.82
C TYR A 377 5.95 3.66 -16.93
N ALA A 378 6.20 3.00 -15.79
CA ALA A 378 6.74 1.62 -15.76
C ALA A 378 5.86 0.66 -16.57
N ASP A 379 4.54 0.73 -16.36
CA ASP A 379 3.54 -0.08 -17.04
C ASP A 379 3.56 0.20 -18.55
N LEU A 380 3.71 1.47 -18.96
CA LEU A 380 3.81 1.85 -20.38
C LEU A 380 5.06 1.24 -21.06
N VAL A 381 6.21 1.22 -20.36
CA VAL A 381 7.43 0.55 -20.84
C VAL A 381 7.23 -0.97 -20.92
N MET A 382 6.54 -1.56 -19.94
CA MET A 382 6.21 -2.99 -19.93
C MET A 382 5.29 -3.37 -21.10
N HIS A 383 4.27 -2.55 -21.39
CA HIS A 383 3.36 -2.73 -22.53
C HIS A 383 4.12 -2.77 -23.86
N ARG A 384 5.05 -1.85 -24.08
CA ARG A 384 5.93 -1.84 -25.27
C ARG A 384 6.80 -3.09 -25.35
N SER A 385 7.34 -3.52 -24.21
CA SER A 385 8.18 -4.71 -24.12
C SER A 385 7.43 -6.00 -24.48
N LEU A 386 6.13 -6.06 -24.12
CA LEU A 386 5.25 -7.20 -24.37
C LEU A 386 4.79 -7.34 -25.83
N GLN A 387 4.78 -6.25 -26.63
CA GLN A 387 4.23 -6.26 -28.00
C GLN A 387 4.80 -7.38 -28.90
N ALA A 388 6.09 -7.67 -28.77
CA ALA A 388 6.75 -8.71 -29.57
C ALA A 388 6.34 -10.15 -29.19
N LEU A 389 5.67 -10.32 -28.03
CA LEU A 389 5.27 -11.60 -27.44
C LEU A 389 3.75 -11.84 -27.54
N LEU A 390 3.02 -10.92 -28.17
CA LEU A 390 1.59 -11.05 -28.39
C LEU A 390 1.29 -12.09 -29.47
N LYS A 391 0.21 -12.85 -29.25
CA LYS A 391 -0.32 -13.83 -30.22
C LYS A 391 -0.68 -13.17 -31.56
N ASN A 392 -1.26 -11.96 -31.52
CA ASN A 392 -1.63 -11.14 -32.67
C ASN A 392 -0.74 -9.89 -32.79
N ARG A 393 0.58 -10.11 -32.72
CA ARG A 393 1.61 -9.08 -32.77
C ARG A 393 1.35 -8.02 -33.85
N PRO A 394 1.50 -6.71 -33.54
CA PRO A 394 1.40 -5.65 -34.54
C PRO A 394 2.52 -5.75 -35.58
N LYS A 395 2.26 -5.26 -36.80
CA LYS A 395 3.24 -5.28 -37.91
C LYS A 395 4.53 -4.56 -37.52
N GLU A 396 4.36 -3.37 -36.93
CA GLU A 396 5.44 -2.58 -36.38
C GLU A 396 5.41 -2.70 -34.86
N ILE A 397 6.55 -3.00 -34.26
CA ILE A 397 6.71 -3.04 -32.81
C ILE A 397 7.42 -1.78 -32.34
N ASP A 398 6.99 -1.25 -31.21
CA ASP A 398 7.62 -0.10 -30.61
C ASP A 398 9.07 -0.40 -30.21
N ARG A 399 9.94 0.60 -30.34
CA ARG A 399 11.30 0.51 -29.84
C ARG A 399 11.28 0.43 -28.32
N THR A 400 11.92 -0.60 -27.77
CA THR A 400 12.12 -0.74 -26.32
C THR A 400 13.45 -0.13 -25.90
N PRO A 401 13.54 0.45 -24.68
CA PRO A 401 14.81 0.88 -24.13
C PRO A 401 15.80 -0.30 -24.02
N ASP A 402 17.10 -0.03 -24.17
CA ASP A 402 18.13 -1.02 -23.84
C ASP A 402 18.32 -1.13 -22.32
N SER A 403 19.15 -2.08 -21.87
CA SER A 403 19.35 -2.31 -20.43
C SER A 403 19.90 -1.10 -19.68
N LYS A 404 20.79 -0.31 -20.31
CA LYS A 404 21.35 0.91 -19.69
C LYS A 404 20.24 1.94 -19.52
N ARG A 405 19.43 2.15 -20.56
CA ARG A 405 18.31 3.08 -20.51
C ARG A 405 17.22 2.62 -19.54
N CYS A 406 16.99 1.31 -19.39
CA CYS A 406 16.08 0.77 -18.37
C CYS A 406 16.54 1.14 -16.95
N ILE A 407 17.85 1.09 -16.65
CA ILE A 407 18.39 1.49 -15.34
C ILE A 407 18.10 2.97 -15.08
N GLU A 408 18.44 3.84 -16.04
CA GLU A 408 18.21 5.29 -15.92
C GLU A 408 16.71 5.62 -15.71
N ILE A 409 15.82 4.98 -16.50
CA ILE A 409 14.38 5.17 -16.34
C ILE A 409 13.90 4.66 -14.98
N ALA A 410 14.35 3.47 -14.57
CA ALA A 410 13.94 2.85 -13.31
C ALA A 410 14.36 3.69 -12.07
N GLU A 411 15.56 4.26 -12.09
CA GLU A 411 16.04 5.18 -11.05
C GLU A 411 15.18 6.44 -10.98
N HIS A 412 14.90 7.07 -12.14
CA HIS A 412 14.07 8.27 -12.25
C HIS A 412 12.65 8.03 -11.72
N ILE A 413 11.94 7.02 -12.24
CA ILE A 413 10.54 6.78 -11.88
C ILE A 413 10.38 6.24 -10.44
N SER A 414 11.42 5.60 -9.90
CA SER A 414 11.46 5.28 -8.47
C SER A 414 11.63 6.55 -7.62
N GLY A 415 12.35 7.56 -8.13
CA GLY A 415 12.47 8.86 -7.51
C GLY A 415 11.14 9.61 -7.47
N THR A 416 10.48 9.73 -8.63
CA THR A 416 9.19 10.43 -8.73
C THR A 416 8.09 9.75 -7.93
N GLU A 417 8.03 8.40 -7.90
CA GLU A 417 7.11 7.67 -7.03
C GLU A 417 7.30 8.03 -5.55
N ARG A 418 8.55 8.19 -5.10
CA ARG A 418 8.84 8.60 -3.71
C ARG A 418 8.34 10.00 -3.43
N THR A 419 8.69 10.94 -4.30
CA THR A 419 8.26 12.33 -4.20
C THR A 419 6.74 12.46 -4.17
N SER A 420 6.04 11.78 -5.09
CA SER A 420 4.57 11.77 -5.10
C SER A 420 4.00 11.21 -3.79
N SER A 421 4.47 10.04 -3.35
CA SER A 421 3.99 9.40 -2.11
C SER A 421 4.20 10.27 -0.86
N ASP A 422 5.32 11.00 -0.81
CA ASP A 422 5.62 11.90 0.30
C ASP A 422 4.70 13.14 0.26
N ALA A 423 4.49 13.74 -0.92
CA ALA A 423 3.56 14.86 -1.12
C ALA A 423 2.09 14.50 -0.84
N GLU A 424 1.64 13.32 -1.27
CA GLU A 424 0.29 12.82 -0.98
C GLU A 424 0.07 12.67 0.52
N THR A 425 1.03 12.06 1.23
CA THR A 425 0.97 11.87 2.68
C THR A 425 0.96 13.21 3.42
N GLU A 426 1.80 14.15 2.99
CA GLU A 426 1.87 15.49 3.57
C GLU A 426 0.57 16.26 3.34
N SER A 427 -0.02 16.20 2.14
CA SER A 427 -1.29 16.87 1.82
C SER A 427 -2.45 16.33 2.68
N ARG A 428 -2.57 15.00 2.82
CA ARG A 428 -3.58 14.37 3.70
C ARG A 428 -3.39 14.77 5.15
N ARG A 429 -2.15 14.75 5.65
CA ARG A 429 -1.83 15.14 7.03
C ARG A 429 -2.17 16.60 7.29
N MET A 430 -1.85 17.48 6.34
CA MET A 430 -2.11 18.91 6.45
C MET A 430 -3.62 19.19 6.54
N LYS A 431 -4.43 18.58 5.66
CA LYS A 431 -5.90 18.73 5.70
C LYS A 431 -6.54 18.08 6.94
N MET A 432 -5.99 16.98 7.44
CA MET A 432 -6.42 16.40 8.73
C MET A 432 -6.20 17.39 9.89
N LEU A 433 -5.05 18.06 9.94
CA LEU A 433 -4.79 19.07 10.97
C LEU A 433 -5.70 20.29 10.83
N GLU A 434 -5.93 20.77 9.61
CA GLU A 434 -6.89 21.85 9.34
C GLU A 434 -8.31 21.46 9.81
N TRP A 435 -8.75 20.25 9.51
CA TRP A 435 -10.06 19.74 9.96
C TRP A 435 -10.19 19.73 11.49
N LEU A 436 -9.16 19.23 12.18
CA LEU A 436 -9.13 19.19 13.65
C LEU A 436 -9.15 20.60 14.25
N GLU A 437 -8.48 21.56 13.62
CA GLU A 437 -8.46 22.97 14.06
C GLU A 437 -9.82 23.64 13.89
N LEU A 438 -10.46 23.44 12.73
CA LEU A 438 -11.80 23.97 12.49
C LEU A 438 -12.83 23.32 13.41
N SER A 439 -12.72 22.01 13.64
CA SER A 439 -13.66 21.26 14.46
C SER A 439 -13.51 21.54 15.95
N SER A 440 -12.31 21.87 16.44
CA SER A 440 -12.08 22.21 17.85
C SER A 440 -12.67 23.57 18.26
N ARG A 441 -12.95 24.44 17.28
CA ARG A 441 -13.56 25.77 17.48
C ARG A 441 -15.09 25.78 17.49
N LYS A 442 -15.73 24.63 17.23
CA LYS A 442 -17.19 24.50 17.28
C LYS A 442 -17.69 24.58 18.73
N GLU A 443 -18.97 24.93 18.92
CA GLU A 443 -19.60 25.00 20.26
C GLU A 443 -19.47 23.69 21.03
N GLU A 444 -19.61 22.57 20.31
CA GLU A 444 -19.38 21.22 20.81
C GLU A 444 -18.23 20.58 20.01
N PRO A 445 -16.98 20.69 20.50
CA PRO A 445 -15.83 20.05 19.86
C PRO A 445 -15.98 18.53 19.83
N PRO A 446 -15.50 17.86 18.77
CA PRO A 446 -15.55 16.41 18.70
C PRO A 446 -14.68 15.77 19.77
N VAL A 447 -15.23 14.72 20.38
CA VAL A 447 -14.54 13.85 21.32
C VAL A 447 -14.09 12.60 20.59
N PHE A 448 -12.82 12.23 20.75
CA PHE A 448 -12.24 11.05 20.10
C PHE A 448 -11.93 9.96 21.11
N ASP A 449 -12.25 8.71 20.76
CA ASP A 449 -11.73 7.55 21.47
C ASP A 449 -10.28 7.31 21.09
N ALA A 450 -9.42 7.19 22.09
CA ALA A 450 -7.99 7.06 21.89
C ALA A 450 -7.34 6.04 22.82
N ILE A 451 -6.18 5.56 22.39
CA ILE A 451 -5.34 4.64 23.14
C ILE A 451 -3.94 5.23 23.34
N ILE A 452 -3.42 5.12 24.56
CA ILE A 452 -2.02 5.49 24.82
C ILE A 452 -1.13 4.47 24.13
N THR A 453 -0.30 4.92 23.19
CA THR A 453 0.65 4.08 22.46
C THR A 453 1.97 4.01 23.21
N GLU A 454 2.47 5.16 23.68
CA GLU A 454 3.75 5.27 24.38
C GLU A 454 3.69 6.34 25.48
N VAL A 455 4.41 6.11 26.59
CA VAL A 455 4.54 7.09 27.67
C VAL A 455 5.98 7.56 27.76
N ARG A 456 6.20 8.87 27.80
CA ARG A 456 7.51 9.48 28.05
C ARG A 456 7.43 10.53 29.14
N ALA A 457 8.58 10.97 29.64
CA ALA A 457 8.64 12.04 30.63
C ALA A 457 7.89 13.32 30.20
N MET A 458 7.86 13.62 28.89
CA MET A 458 7.17 14.80 28.35
C MET A 458 5.64 14.69 28.31
N GLY A 459 5.07 13.48 28.29
CA GLY A 459 3.64 13.27 28.14
C GLY A 459 3.27 11.89 27.62
N LEU A 460 2.05 11.77 27.11
CA LEU A 460 1.48 10.53 26.57
C LEU A 460 1.36 10.64 25.06
N PHE A 461 2.06 9.79 24.32
CA PHE A 461 1.79 9.60 22.92
C PHE A 461 0.57 8.70 22.78
N MET A 462 -0.34 9.09 21.90
CA MET A 462 -1.62 8.44 21.73
C MET A 462 -2.03 8.42 20.26
N GLU A 463 -2.98 7.56 19.96
CA GLU A 463 -3.62 7.48 18.65
C GLU A 463 -5.13 7.49 18.85
N CYS A 464 -5.81 8.41 18.16
CA CYS A 464 -7.26 8.43 18.04
C CYS A 464 -7.67 7.25 17.16
N THR A 465 -8.50 6.36 17.69
CA THR A 465 -8.86 5.11 17.01
C THR A 465 -9.77 5.36 15.81
N ASP A 466 -10.65 6.37 15.87
CA ASP A 466 -11.61 6.69 14.80
C ASP A 466 -10.96 7.24 13.54
N ILE A 467 -10.08 8.21 13.73
CA ILE A 467 -9.42 9.00 12.67
C ILE A 467 -7.97 8.57 12.41
N LEU A 468 -7.46 7.58 13.15
CA LEU A 468 -6.06 7.10 13.10
C LEU A 468 -4.99 8.19 13.26
N GLN A 469 -5.38 9.32 13.86
CA GLN A 469 -4.50 10.46 14.07
C GLN A 469 -3.67 10.25 15.35
N ARG A 470 -2.36 10.38 15.22
CA ARG A 470 -1.43 10.40 16.36
C ARG A 470 -1.28 11.80 16.93
N GLY A 471 -1.15 11.88 18.25
CA GLY A 471 -0.88 13.12 18.95
C GLY A 471 -0.20 12.92 20.29
N LEU A 472 -0.04 14.03 21.00
CA LEU A 472 0.56 14.08 22.33
C LEU A 472 -0.42 14.66 23.33
N VAL A 473 -0.54 14.04 24.50
CA VAL A 473 -1.14 14.66 25.68
C VAL A 473 0.00 15.16 26.55
N LYS A 474 0.20 16.48 26.58
CA LYS A 474 1.12 17.13 27.52
C LYS A 474 0.58 16.96 28.94
N ARG A 475 1.45 17.08 29.96
CA ARG A 475 1.03 16.94 31.38
C ARG A 475 -0.11 17.88 31.79
N ALA A 476 -0.21 19.07 31.18
CA ALA A 476 -1.29 20.02 31.43
C ALA A 476 -2.66 19.50 30.96
N GLY A 477 -2.67 18.58 29.99
CA GLY A 477 -3.88 17.93 29.48
C GLY A 477 -4.30 16.67 30.24
N PHE A 478 -3.68 16.36 31.39
CA PHE A 478 -4.06 15.21 32.22
C PHE A 478 -5.30 15.51 33.07
N PRO A 479 -6.02 14.47 33.56
CA PRO A 479 -7.06 14.66 34.55
C PRO A 479 -6.53 15.36 35.81
N GLU A 480 -7.41 16.01 36.58
CA GLU A 480 -7.01 16.71 37.81
C GLU A 480 -6.25 15.81 38.78
N GLY A 481 -5.13 16.33 39.28
CA GLY A 481 -4.29 15.64 40.26
C GLY A 481 -2.81 15.89 40.01
N ARG A 482 -1.99 15.53 41.00
CA ARG A 482 -0.54 15.59 40.87
C ARG A 482 -0.03 14.27 40.30
N TRP A 483 0.38 14.31 39.04
CA TRP A 483 0.92 13.16 38.31
C TRP A 483 2.44 13.11 38.38
N PHE A 484 2.99 11.92 38.61
CA PHE A 484 4.41 11.64 38.66
C PHE A 484 4.76 10.62 37.58
N PHE A 485 5.83 10.90 36.84
CA PHE A 485 6.36 9.96 35.86
C PHE A 485 7.21 8.90 36.58
N GLU A 486 6.84 7.63 36.41
CA GLU A 486 7.57 6.48 36.96
C GLU A 486 8.41 5.84 35.85
N ASN A 487 9.67 6.28 35.73
CA ASN A 487 10.56 5.89 34.62
C ASN A 487 10.78 4.38 34.47
N ASN A 488 10.76 3.62 35.57
CA ASN A 488 10.97 2.16 35.52
C ASN A 488 9.74 1.39 35.04
N ALA A 489 8.57 2.03 35.01
CA ALA A 489 7.30 1.41 34.69
C ALA A 489 6.61 2.07 33.47
N ASP A 490 7.29 3.01 32.81
CA ASP A 490 6.81 3.78 31.65
C ASP A 490 5.34 4.20 31.79
N ARG A 491 5.04 4.84 32.93
CA ARG A 491 3.69 5.28 33.27
C ARG A 491 3.68 6.57 34.08
N PHE A 492 2.54 7.26 34.05
CA PHE A 492 2.24 8.28 35.04
C PHE A 492 1.32 7.71 36.11
N ALA A 493 1.61 8.00 37.38
CA ALA A 493 0.75 7.68 38.50
C ALA A 493 0.41 8.95 39.28
N ASN A 494 -0.81 9.02 39.83
CA ASN A 494 -1.19 10.11 40.73
C ASN A 494 -1.36 9.64 42.17
N SER A 495 -1.45 10.59 43.10
CA SER A 495 -1.63 10.31 44.53
C SER A 495 -2.94 9.61 44.88
N ARG A 496 -3.91 9.55 43.94
CA ARG A 496 -5.19 8.86 44.09
C ARG A 496 -5.14 7.40 43.59
N GLY A 497 -3.97 6.93 43.14
CA GLY A 497 -3.76 5.57 42.65
C GLY A 497 -4.18 5.34 41.20
N GLN A 498 -4.56 6.39 40.46
CA GLN A 498 -4.82 6.29 39.02
C GLN A 498 -3.49 6.22 38.26
N THR A 499 -3.48 5.46 37.18
CA THR A 499 -2.31 5.25 36.33
C THR A 499 -2.65 5.48 34.87
N LEU A 500 -1.74 6.13 34.14
CA LEU A 500 -1.78 6.29 32.69
C LEU A 500 -0.56 5.56 32.11
N GLN A 501 -0.81 4.47 31.38
CA GLN A 501 0.21 3.61 30.81
C GLN A 501 -0.19 3.18 29.39
N SER A 502 0.76 2.66 28.60
CA SER A 502 0.46 2.12 27.27
C SER A 502 -0.70 1.11 27.31
N GLY A 503 -1.58 1.18 26.31
CA GLY A 503 -2.82 0.39 26.22
C GLY A 503 -4.03 0.99 26.93
N THR A 504 -3.86 2.00 27.78
CA THR A 504 -4.99 2.66 28.46
C THR A 504 -5.88 3.37 27.43
N ARG A 505 -7.19 3.10 27.47
CA ARG A 505 -8.18 3.80 26.65
C ARG A 505 -8.70 5.04 27.35
N MET A 506 -8.92 6.08 26.58
CA MET A 506 -9.35 7.40 27.05
C MET A 506 -10.17 8.11 25.97
N LYS A 507 -10.99 9.07 26.41
CA LYS A 507 -11.62 10.05 25.54
C LYS A 507 -10.81 11.34 25.60
N VAL A 508 -10.56 11.92 24.43
CA VAL A 508 -9.77 13.14 24.28
C VAL A 508 -10.49 14.18 23.44
N VAL A 509 -10.06 15.43 23.60
CA VAL A 509 -10.38 16.56 22.70
C VAL A 509 -9.09 17.22 22.26
N VAL A 510 -9.11 17.86 21.09
CA VAL A 510 -8.00 18.66 20.59
C VAL A 510 -7.73 19.82 21.56
N ASP A 511 -6.46 20.04 21.89
CA ASP A 511 -6.00 21.13 22.77
C ASP A 511 -5.29 22.22 21.96
N GLU A 512 -4.27 21.82 21.19
CA GLU A 512 -3.43 22.74 20.41
C GLU A 512 -3.04 22.08 19.08
N ILE A 513 -2.94 22.89 18.00
CA ILE A 513 -2.48 22.42 16.70
C ILE A 513 -1.36 23.34 16.22
N ASP A 514 -0.24 22.71 15.84
CA ASP A 514 0.89 23.35 15.18
C ASP A 514 0.92 22.90 13.72
N ARG A 515 0.37 23.72 12.81
CA ARG A 515 0.34 23.43 11.37
C ARG A 515 1.74 23.43 10.74
N ILE A 516 2.69 24.19 11.28
CA ILE A 516 4.06 24.28 10.73
C ILE A 516 4.86 23.06 11.17
N GLY A 517 4.84 22.74 12.46
CA GLY A 517 5.46 21.52 13.00
C GLY A 517 4.70 20.24 12.67
N MET A 518 3.54 20.36 12.01
CA MET A 518 2.63 19.28 11.64
C MET A 518 2.26 18.41 12.86
N LYS A 519 1.88 19.02 13.98
CA LYS A 519 1.58 18.33 15.26
C LYS A 519 0.21 18.71 15.80
N VAL A 520 -0.36 17.79 16.57
CA VAL A 520 -1.58 18.02 17.35
C VAL A 520 -1.38 17.53 18.78
N ASP A 521 -1.74 18.39 19.71
CA ASP A 521 -1.82 18.07 21.13
C ASP A 521 -3.28 17.87 21.53
N PHE A 522 -3.50 16.97 22.48
CA PHE A 522 -4.81 16.60 22.99
C PHE A 522 -4.88 16.77 24.51
N LYS A 523 -6.10 16.89 25.01
CA LYS A 523 -6.44 16.89 26.43
C LYS A 523 -7.39 15.72 26.75
N ILE A 524 -7.13 15.04 27.86
CA ILE A 524 -7.97 13.94 28.35
C ILE A 524 -9.22 14.51 29.01
N ILE A 525 -10.39 14.06 28.56
CA ILE A 525 -11.66 14.37 29.21
C ILE A 525 -12.12 13.22 30.11
N GLU A 526 -11.81 11.98 29.75
CA GLU A 526 -12.22 10.79 30.49
C GLU A 526 -11.20 9.67 30.30
N VAL A 527 -10.89 8.94 31.38
CA VAL A 527 -10.09 7.72 31.31
C VAL A 527 -11.04 6.53 31.44
N ILE A 528 -11.21 5.77 30.36
CA ILE A 528 -12.10 4.60 30.30
C ILE A 528 -11.46 3.40 31.02
N GLY A 529 -10.14 3.27 30.93
CA GLY A 529 -9.37 2.15 31.48
C GLY A 529 -8.83 1.23 30.40
N GLY A 530 -7.92 0.31 30.76
CA GLY A 530 -7.25 -0.55 29.77
C GLY A 530 -5.85 -0.99 30.18
N ALA A 531 -5.70 -1.56 31.37
CA ALA A 531 -4.59 -2.44 31.64
C ALA A 531 -5.14 -3.86 31.61
N SER A 532 -4.82 -4.64 30.57
CA SER A 532 -4.93 -6.09 30.68
C SER A 532 -4.10 -6.48 31.90
N GLN A 533 -4.77 -6.89 32.99
CA GLN A 533 -4.12 -7.68 34.01
C GLN A 533 -3.68 -8.97 33.30
N LYS A 534 -2.44 -9.02 32.81
CA LYS A 534 -1.75 -10.31 32.67
C LYS A 534 -1.77 -10.92 34.07
N LYS A 535 -2.74 -11.79 34.34
CA LYS A 535 -2.71 -12.74 35.46
C LYS A 535 -1.50 -13.63 35.20
N GLY A 536 -0.33 -13.16 35.61
CA GLY A 536 0.84 -13.99 35.76
C GLY A 536 0.47 -15.08 36.75
N VAL A 537 0.30 -16.30 36.26
CA VAL A 537 0.21 -17.51 37.07
C VAL A 537 1.50 -17.60 37.89
N ARG A 538 1.48 -17.04 39.10
CA ARG A 538 2.48 -17.31 40.12
C ARG A 538 2.21 -18.69 40.70
N ASN A 539 2.74 -19.73 40.06
CA ASN A 539 3.06 -20.97 40.76
C ASN A 539 4.52 -20.92 41.23
N PHE A 540 4.76 -20.19 42.31
CA PHE A 540 5.95 -20.43 43.13
C PHE A 540 5.77 -21.75 43.88
N ALA A 541 6.18 -22.84 43.26
CA ALA A 541 6.43 -24.08 43.98
C ALA A 541 7.58 -23.84 44.97
N LYS A 542 7.24 -23.76 46.26
CA LYS A 542 8.18 -23.69 47.39
C LYS A 542 9.19 -24.86 47.32
N LYS A 543 10.42 -24.58 46.89
CA LYS A 543 11.57 -25.46 47.20
C LYS A 543 11.89 -25.33 48.68
N LYS A 544 11.63 -26.39 49.45
CA LYS A 544 12.14 -26.55 50.83
C LYS A 544 13.68 -26.65 50.81
N PRO A 545 14.38 -26.11 51.81
CA PRO A 545 15.83 -26.20 51.89
C PRO A 545 16.26 -27.60 52.36
N ALA A 546 17.26 -28.18 51.69
CA ALA A 546 17.90 -29.42 52.09
C ALA A 546 18.82 -29.19 53.29
N GLY A 547 18.41 -29.68 54.46
CA GLY A 547 19.26 -29.78 55.65
C GLY A 547 20.03 -31.10 55.67
N LYS A 548 21.35 -31.00 55.88
CA LYS A 548 22.30 -32.09 56.10
C LYS A 548 21.94 -32.98 57.31
N LYS A 549 22.17 -34.28 57.16
CA LYS A 549 22.67 -35.31 58.12
C LYS A 549 22.67 -36.63 57.31
N GLY A 550 23.65 -37.51 57.30
CA GLY A 550 24.80 -37.81 58.14
C GLY A 550 25.02 -39.32 57.99
N GLU A 551 26.25 -39.71 57.63
CA GLU A 551 26.89 -41.04 57.70
C GLU A 551 26.08 -42.29 58.11
N SER A 552 26.18 -43.37 57.31
CA SER A 552 27.16 -44.44 57.57
C SER A 552 26.80 -45.78 56.89
N ALA A 553 27.82 -46.35 56.26
CA ALA A 553 28.16 -47.77 56.10
C ALA A 553 27.05 -48.85 56.10
N ARG A 554 27.02 -49.65 55.02
CA ARG A 554 27.54 -51.04 55.08
C ARG A 554 27.65 -51.71 53.70
N ARG A 555 28.87 -52.21 53.44
CA ARG A 555 29.24 -53.24 52.45
C ARG A 555 28.46 -54.54 52.69
N LYS A 556 28.14 -55.27 51.61
CA LYS A 556 28.65 -56.63 51.27
C LYS A 556 27.83 -57.26 50.11
N THR A 557 28.45 -57.40 48.93
CA THR A 557 28.98 -58.65 48.29
C THR A 557 27.94 -59.51 47.56
N VAL A 558 28.03 -59.65 46.21
CA VAL A 558 28.58 -60.82 45.45
C VAL A 558 27.40 -61.51 44.71
N ARG A 559 27.36 -61.90 43.43
CA ARG A 559 28.34 -62.50 42.47
C ARG A 559 27.77 -62.52 41.02
N LYS A 560 28.67 -62.38 40.03
CA LYS A 560 28.83 -63.06 38.71
C LYS A 560 27.62 -63.35 37.77
N SER A 561 27.72 -62.92 36.51
CA SER A 561 28.19 -63.68 35.31
C SER A 561 28.04 -62.82 34.03
N VAL A 562 29.10 -62.50 33.25
CA VAL A 562 29.63 -63.20 32.03
C VAL A 562 28.56 -63.24 30.90
N ARG A 563 28.66 -62.65 29.69
CA ARG A 563 29.73 -62.75 28.65
C ARG A 563 29.45 -61.82 27.43
N LYS A 564 30.54 -61.23 26.90
CA LYS A 564 31.00 -61.08 25.48
C LYS A 564 30.19 -60.38 24.35
N ASN A 565 30.95 -59.47 23.71
CA ASN A 565 31.18 -59.23 22.27
C ASN A 565 30.08 -58.50 21.45
N ALA A 566 30.36 -57.63 20.48
CA ALA A 566 31.58 -57.37 19.71
C ALA A 566 31.66 -55.91 19.20
N ARG A 567 32.91 -55.44 19.03
CA ARG A 567 33.33 -54.33 18.17
C ARG A 567 32.97 -54.61 16.70
N ARG A 568 32.71 -53.57 15.90
CA ARG A 568 33.59 -53.24 14.76
C ARG A 568 33.42 -51.81 14.23
N ARG A 569 34.58 -51.14 14.13
CA ARG A 569 34.90 -49.93 13.36
C ARG A 569 34.87 -50.20 11.85
N ARG A 570 34.56 -49.16 11.09
CA ARG A 570 35.23 -48.58 9.90
C ARG A 570 34.13 -47.86 9.10
N LYS A 571 34.28 -46.65 8.58
CA LYS A 571 35.44 -45.85 8.24
C LYS A 571 34.99 -44.38 8.28
#